data_AF-A0A955J178-F1
#
_entry.id   AF-A0A955J178-F1
#
_cell.length_a   1.000
_cell.length_b   1.000
_cell.length_c   1.000
_cell.angle_alpha   90.00
_cell.angle_beta   90.00
_cell.angle_gamma   90.00
#
_symmetry.space_group_name_H-M   'P 1'
#
loop_
_entity.id
_entity.type
_entity.pdbx_description
1 polymer ?
#
loop_
_entity_poly.entity_id
_entity_poly.type
_entity_poly.pdbx_seq_one_letter_code
_entity_poly.pdbx_strand_id
1 'polypeptide(L)'
;MAKPTSDGPSLFDASTSPEPARPARVPPVTVPVEVTHEPVADAAASTQETPLNQAQRKAVDHRGGPVIVLAGPGTGKTRVITARIERLLREGAEPESVLALTFTVKAAEEMRERIAERIGMDRATRLRMGTFHGYGRSLLIRFGDRIGFPEQHRLMDSAQYRRLLRGLIYEHNLFADRAGVG
;
A
#
# COMPACT_ATOMS: atom_id res chain seq x y z
N MET A 1 -38.84 -10.62 41.28
CA MET A 1 -38.46 -10.44 39.85
C MET A 1 -36.95 -10.57 39.76
N ALA A 2 -36.46 -11.67 39.18
CA ALA A 2 -35.04 -11.97 39.05
C ALA A 2 -34.45 -11.25 37.82
N LYS A 3 -33.26 -10.65 37.97
CA LYS A 3 -32.47 -10.12 36.83
C LYS A 3 -31.97 -11.30 35.97
N PRO A 4 -31.95 -11.18 34.63
CA PRO A 4 -31.29 -12.17 33.79
C PRO A 4 -29.77 -12.07 33.97
N THR A 5 -29.16 -13.19 34.32
CA THR A 5 -27.71 -13.41 34.37
C THR A 5 -27.15 -13.51 32.95
N SER A 6 -26.24 -12.62 32.58
CA SER A 6 -25.52 -12.67 31.29
C SER A 6 -24.18 -13.39 31.46
N ASP A 7 -24.21 -14.70 31.71
CA ASP A 7 -23.02 -15.55 31.64
C ASP A 7 -22.80 -16.02 30.20
N GLY A 8 -22.50 -15.05 29.32
CA GLY A 8 -21.95 -15.32 27.99
C GLY A 8 -20.43 -15.08 28.03
N PRO A 9 -19.61 -15.89 27.35
CA PRO A 9 -18.16 -15.70 27.34
C PRO A 9 -17.81 -14.32 26.76
N SER A 10 -17.02 -13.54 27.52
CA SER A 10 -16.52 -12.24 27.11
C SER A 10 -15.62 -12.39 25.89
N LEU A 11 -15.89 -11.59 24.86
CA LEU A 11 -15.08 -11.51 23.64
C LEU A 11 -13.62 -11.05 23.90
N PHE A 12 -13.31 -10.63 25.13
CA PHE A 12 -12.02 -10.07 25.55
C PHE A 12 -11.30 -10.93 26.60
N ASP A 13 -11.69 -12.20 26.80
CA ASP A 13 -10.88 -13.12 27.61
C ASP A 13 -9.59 -13.51 26.85
N ALA A 14 -8.59 -12.64 26.97
CA ALA A 14 -7.30 -12.73 26.29
C ALA A 14 -6.38 -13.81 26.89
N SER A 15 -6.86 -14.64 27.82
CA SER A 15 -6.05 -15.63 28.53
C SER A 15 -5.93 -16.98 27.83
N THR A 16 -6.77 -17.26 26.82
CA THR A 16 -6.83 -18.60 26.17
C THR A 16 -6.63 -18.60 24.65
N SER A 17 -6.38 -17.46 24.01
CA SER A 17 -6.05 -17.44 22.58
C SER A 17 -4.55 -17.72 22.39
N PRO A 18 -4.15 -18.81 21.70
CA PRO A 18 -2.75 -19.06 21.42
C PRO A 18 -2.17 -17.89 20.63
N GLU A 19 -1.09 -17.29 21.12
CA GLU A 19 -0.39 -16.21 20.42
C GLU A 19 0.00 -16.71 19.03
N PRO A 20 -0.46 -16.08 17.94
CA PRO A 20 -0.14 -16.54 16.61
C PRO A 20 1.38 -16.50 16.45
N ALA A 21 1.96 -17.64 16.02
CA ALA A 21 3.39 -17.74 15.77
C ALA A 21 3.84 -16.58 14.89
N ARG A 22 4.78 -15.76 15.39
CA ARG A 22 5.33 -14.64 14.61
C ARG A 22 5.82 -15.19 13.27
N PRO A 23 5.35 -14.64 12.13
CA PRO A 23 5.84 -15.08 10.84
C PRO A 23 7.37 -14.95 10.81
N ALA A 24 8.04 -15.93 10.20
CA ALA A 24 9.48 -15.92 10.04
C ALA A 24 9.93 -14.57 9.48
N ARG A 25 10.94 -13.97 10.11
CA ARG A 25 11.47 -12.67 9.71
C ARG A 25 11.97 -12.80 8.27
N VAL A 26 11.29 -12.16 7.33
CA VAL A 26 11.79 -12.08 5.94
C VAL A 26 13.14 -11.36 6.02
N PRO A 27 14.24 -11.97 5.53
CA PRO A 27 15.54 -11.32 5.57
C PRO A 27 15.44 -9.99 4.80
N PRO A 28 16.10 -8.92 5.29
CA PRO A 28 16.09 -7.65 4.60
C PRO A 28 16.62 -7.86 3.18
N VAL A 29 15.84 -7.42 2.19
CA VAL A 29 16.32 -7.37 0.81
C VAL A 29 17.42 -6.32 0.76
N THR A 30 18.69 -6.75 0.80
CA THR A 30 19.84 -5.88 0.59
C THR A 30 19.91 -5.55 -0.89
N VAL A 31 19.54 -4.32 -1.23
CA VAL A 31 19.65 -3.81 -2.59
C VAL A 31 21.04 -3.19 -2.75
N PRO A 32 21.90 -3.68 -3.66
CA PRO A 32 23.05 -2.89 -4.06
C PRO A 32 22.54 -1.62 -4.74
N VAL A 33 22.75 -0.46 -4.10
CA VAL A 33 22.27 0.83 -4.60
C VAL A 33 23.31 1.38 -5.58
N GLU A 34 23.09 1.18 -6.88
CA GLU A 34 23.85 1.89 -7.90
C GLU A 34 23.23 3.28 -8.10
N VAL A 35 23.83 4.29 -7.45
CA VAL A 35 23.36 5.69 -7.53
C VAL A 35 23.96 6.34 -8.77
N THR A 36 23.19 6.44 -9.86
CA THR A 36 23.55 7.31 -10.99
C THR A 36 22.82 8.64 -10.87
N HIS A 37 23.56 9.71 -10.55
CA HIS A 37 23.06 11.09 -10.59
C HIS A 37 23.50 11.75 -11.90
N GLU A 38 22.61 11.78 -12.89
CA GLU A 38 22.71 12.72 -14.01
C GLU A 38 21.71 13.86 -13.82
N PRO A 39 22.08 15.12 -14.14
CA PRO A 39 21.16 16.24 -14.09
C PRO A 39 20.07 16.06 -15.14
N VAL A 40 18.82 15.97 -14.69
CA VAL A 40 17.65 15.90 -15.58
C VAL A 40 17.24 17.33 -15.91
N ALA A 41 17.59 17.79 -17.11
CA ALA A 41 17.22 19.12 -17.61
C ALA A 41 15.70 19.25 -17.77
N ASP A 42 15.20 20.43 -17.43
CA ASP A 42 13.80 20.84 -17.53
C ASP A 42 13.41 21.08 -19.00
N ALA A 43 12.30 20.51 -19.44
CA ALA A 43 11.74 20.84 -20.75
C ALA A 43 10.22 20.91 -20.69
N ALA A 44 9.72 22.12 -21.01
CA ALA A 44 8.34 22.52 -21.02
C ALA A 44 7.46 21.77 -22.03
N ALA A 45 6.15 21.91 -21.84
CA ALA A 45 5.05 21.26 -22.53
C ALA A 45 5.15 21.26 -24.07
N SER A 46 5.15 20.08 -24.67
CA SER A 46 4.64 19.83 -26.02
C SER A 46 4.07 18.40 -26.10
N THR A 47 3.02 18.20 -26.89
CA THR A 47 2.23 16.97 -27.03
C THR A 47 2.97 15.83 -27.75
N GLN A 48 4.27 15.97 -28.01
CA GLN A 48 5.10 14.85 -28.42
C GLN A 48 5.83 14.30 -27.20
N GLU A 49 5.65 13.02 -26.96
CA GLU A 49 6.33 12.36 -25.88
C GLU A 49 7.85 12.41 -26.06
N THR A 50 8.52 13.26 -25.29
CA THR A 50 9.97 13.35 -25.29
C THR A 50 10.58 11.96 -25.05
N PRO A 51 11.57 11.55 -25.86
CA PRO A 51 12.30 10.31 -25.65
C PRO A 51 12.85 10.24 -24.22
N LEU A 52 12.84 9.05 -23.61
CA LEU A 52 13.49 8.83 -22.32
C LEU A 52 14.98 9.18 -22.42
N ASN A 53 15.48 9.95 -21.47
CA ASN A 53 16.92 10.20 -21.35
C ASN A 53 17.67 8.91 -20.93
N GLN A 54 19.00 8.95 -20.94
CA GLN A 54 19.83 7.77 -20.67
C GLN A 54 19.56 7.18 -19.28
N ALA A 55 19.51 8.01 -18.23
CA ALA A 55 19.22 7.56 -16.87
C ALA A 55 17.83 6.93 -16.72
N GLN A 56 16.80 7.55 -17.30
CA GLN A 56 15.43 7.02 -17.33
C GLN A 56 15.37 5.69 -18.09
N ARG A 57 16.06 5.59 -19.22
CA ARG A 57 16.14 4.36 -20.01
C ARG A 57 16.84 3.24 -19.24
N LYS A 58 17.95 3.52 -18.57
CA LYS A 58 18.63 2.55 -17.68
C LYS A 58 17.67 2.04 -16.59
N ALA A 59 16.87 2.93 -15.98
CA ALA A 59 15.88 2.54 -14.97
C ALA A 59 14.73 1.69 -15.54
N VAL A 60 14.28 1.99 -16.77
CA VAL A 60 13.27 1.20 -17.48
C VAL A 60 13.80 -0.18 -17.85
N ASP A 61 15.01 -0.24 -18.41
CA ASP A 61 15.62 -1.45 -18.97
C ASP A 61 16.24 -2.36 -17.93
N HIS A 62 16.42 -1.88 -16.69
CA HIS A 62 16.93 -2.65 -15.57
C HIS A 62 16.25 -4.03 -15.46
N ARG A 63 17.07 -5.09 -15.51
CA ARG A 63 16.64 -6.49 -15.47
C ARG A 63 17.07 -7.14 -14.17
N GLY A 64 16.13 -7.84 -13.52
CA GLY A 64 16.40 -8.65 -12.34
C GLY A 64 16.80 -7.83 -11.11
N GLY A 65 16.62 -8.40 -9.93
CA GLY A 65 16.98 -7.75 -8.67
C GLY A 65 16.24 -6.44 -8.36
N PRO A 66 16.46 -5.87 -7.17
CA PRO A 66 15.79 -4.65 -6.76
C PRO A 66 16.51 -3.40 -7.31
N VAL A 67 15.77 -2.31 -7.47
CA VAL A 67 16.27 -1.04 -8.03
C VAL A 67 15.61 0.14 -7.30
N ILE A 68 16.37 1.21 -7.10
CA ILE A 68 15.88 2.45 -6.51
C ILE A 68 16.11 3.57 -7.52
N VAL A 69 15.05 4.32 -7.84
CA VAL A 69 15.13 5.48 -8.74
C VAL A 69 15.03 6.75 -7.93
N LEU A 70 16.15 7.45 -7.78
CA LEU A 70 16.22 8.76 -7.12
C LEU A 70 15.97 9.86 -8.16
N ALA A 71 15.05 10.77 -7.88
CA ALA A 71 14.61 11.75 -8.85
C ALA A 71 14.08 13.01 -8.15
N GLY A 72 14.36 14.19 -8.73
CA GLY A 72 13.80 15.47 -8.27
C GLY A 72 12.34 15.68 -8.72
N PRO A 73 11.63 16.70 -8.22
CA PRO A 73 10.33 17.11 -8.77
C PRO A 73 10.42 17.31 -10.29
N GLY A 74 9.36 17.00 -11.05
CA GLY A 74 9.32 17.23 -12.50
C GLY A 74 10.15 16.27 -13.38
N THR A 75 11.06 15.46 -12.82
CA THR A 75 12.00 14.64 -13.63
C THR A 75 11.40 13.38 -14.29
N GLY A 76 10.06 13.27 -14.37
CA GLY A 76 9.40 12.17 -15.07
C GLY A 76 9.34 10.83 -14.33
N LYS A 77 9.38 10.80 -12.98
CA LYS A 77 9.25 9.55 -12.19
C LYS A 77 8.09 8.65 -12.63
N THR A 78 6.91 9.25 -12.77
CA THR A 78 5.71 8.53 -13.21
C THR A 78 5.93 7.92 -14.60
N ARG A 79 6.57 8.66 -15.52
CA ARG A 79 6.87 8.19 -16.88
C ARG A 79 7.83 7.01 -16.88
N VAL A 80 8.86 7.02 -16.03
CA VAL A 80 9.77 5.88 -15.84
C VAL A 80 9.01 4.64 -15.35
N ILE A 81 8.15 4.80 -14.35
CA ILE A 81 7.37 3.69 -13.78
C ILE A 81 6.42 3.11 -14.83
N THR A 82 5.66 3.95 -15.54
CA THR A 82 4.72 3.49 -16.58
C THR A 82 5.44 2.80 -17.74
N ALA A 83 6.56 3.37 -18.22
CA ALA A 83 7.35 2.79 -19.30
C ALA A 83 7.98 1.44 -18.88
N ARG A 84 8.37 1.31 -17.62
CA ARG A 84 8.87 0.04 -17.09
C ARG A 84 7.78 -1.02 -17.03
N ILE A 85 6.58 -0.69 -16.55
CA ILE A 85 5.45 -1.62 -16.53
C ILE A 85 5.12 -2.05 -17.96
N GLU A 86 4.99 -1.10 -18.87
CA GLU A 86 4.75 -1.35 -20.30
C GLU A 86 5.80 -2.30 -20.90
N ARG A 87 7.09 -2.08 -20.63
CA ARG A 87 8.18 -2.97 -21.09
C ARG A 87 8.01 -4.39 -20.54
N LEU A 88 7.79 -4.55 -19.23
CA LEU A 88 7.62 -5.87 -18.61
C LEU A 88 6.47 -6.65 -19.29
N LEU A 89 5.37 -5.98 -19.58
CA LEU A 89 4.21 -6.58 -20.23
C LEU A 89 4.46 -6.92 -21.71
N ARG A 90 5.29 -6.14 -22.41
CA ARG A 90 5.72 -6.47 -23.78
C ARG A 90 6.69 -7.65 -23.82
N GLU A 91 7.47 -7.82 -22.77
CA GLU A 91 8.39 -8.95 -22.61
C GLU A 91 7.71 -10.24 -22.13
N GLY A 92 6.37 -10.25 -22.04
CA GLY A 92 5.59 -11.45 -21.74
C GLY A 92 5.20 -11.61 -20.28
N ALA A 93 5.41 -10.61 -19.42
CA ALA A 93 4.84 -10.65 -18.07
C ALA A 93 3.30 -10.55 -18.14
N GLU A 94 2.62 -11.44 -17.41
CA GLU A 94 1.17 -11.35 -17.25
C GLU A 94 0.82 -10.11 -16.39
N PRO A 95 -0.18 -9.30 -16.76
CA PRO A 95 -0.58 -8.11 -15.99
C PRO A 95 -0.78 -8.37 -14.49
N GLU A 96 -1.37 -9.49 -14.13
CA GLU A 96 -1.69 -9.88 -12.76
C GLU A 96 -0.43 -10.18 -11.91
N SER A 97 0.71 -10.40 -12.57
CA SER A 97 2.01 -10.62 -11.91
C SER A 97 2.73 -9.31 -11.55
N VAL A 98 2.26 -8.16 -12.07
CA VAL A 98 2.84 -6.84 -11.81
C VAL A 98 2.03 -6.11 -10.75
N LEU A 99 2.69 -5.73 -9.66
CA LEU A 99 2.12 -4.92 -8.58
C LEU A 99 2.70 -3.49 -8.62
N ALA A 100 1.83 -2.49 -8.73
CA ALA A 100 2.20 -1.07 -8.70
C ALA A 100 1.42 -0.34 -7.60
N LEU A 101 2.15 0.22 -6.63
CA LEU A 101 1.57 0.90 -5.48
C LEU A 101 1.93 2.39 -5.45
N THR A 102 0.95 3.20 -5.09
CA THR A 102 1.12 4.65 -4.88
C THR A 102 0.40 5.09 -3.59
N PHE A 103 0.52 6.36 -3.23
CA PHE A 103 -0.10 6.91 -2.01
C PHE A 103 -1.54 7.36 -2.22
N THR A 104 -1.93 7.72 -3.44
CA THR A 104 -3.28 8.27 -3.72
C THR A 104 -4.01 7.44 -4.76
N VAL A 105 -5.34 7.39 -4.64
CA VAL A 105 -6.20 6.70 -5.61
C VAL A 105 -6.07 7.35 -6.99
N LYS A 106 -6.12 8.69 -7.03
CA LYS A 106 -5.97 9.48 -8.26
C LYS A 106 -4.68 9.16 -9.01
N ALA A 107 -3.53 9.06 -8.32
CA ALA A 107 -2.28 8.71 -8.99
C ALA A 107 -2.29 7.28 -9.56
N ALA A 108 -3.02 6.35 -8.92
CA ALA A 108 -3.17 4.99 -9.43
C ALA A 108 -4.05 4.96 -10.69
N GLU A 109 -5.13 5.74 -10.69
CA GLU A 109 -6.03 5.89 -11.84
C GLU A 109 -5.31 6.53 -13.03
N GLU A 110 -4.66 7.69 -12.83
CA GLU A 110 -3.89 8.37 -13.87
C GLU A 110 -2.78 7.47 -14.45
N MET A 111 -2.10 6.68 -13.59
CA MET A 111 -1.06 5.76 -14.05
C MET A 111 -1.66 4.61 -14.88
N ARG A 112 -2.83 4.09 -14.48
CA ARG A 112 -3.55 3.05 -15.23
C ARG A 112 -4.00 3.56 -16.59
N GLU A 113 -4.57 4.74 -16.66
CA GLU A 113 -5.01 5.37 -17.93
C GLU A 113 -3.83 5.52 -18.89
N ARG A 114 -2.71 6.07 -18.43
CA ARG A 114 -1.48 6.20 -19.24
C ARG A 114 -0.94 4.88 -19.76
N ILE A 115 -1.06 3.81 -18.98
CA ILE A 115 -0.66 2.48 -19.42
C ILE A 115 -1.68 1.93 -20.43
N ALA A 116 -2.98 2.10 -20.18
CA ALA A 116 -4.06 1.67 -21.07
C ALA A 116 -3.94 2.26 -22.47
N GLU A 117 -3.52 3.52 -22.60
CA GLU A 117 -3.22 4.17 -23.88
C GLU A 117 -2.18 3.41 -24.72
N ARG A 118 -1.28 2.65 -24.09
CA ARG A 118 -0.13 1.99 -24.73
C ARG A 118 -0.30 0.49 -24.96
N ILE A 119 -1.06 -0.18 -24.09
CA ILE A 119 -1.22 -1.64 -24.11
C ILE A 119 -2.67 -2.12 -24.25
N GLY A 120 -3.62 -1.17 -24.31
CA GLY A 120 -5.05 -1.44 -24.31
C GLY A 120 -5.64 -1.56 -22.91
N MET A 121 -6.90 -1.15 -22.77
CA MET A 121 -7.62 -1.13 -21.49
C MET A 121 -7.81 -2.54 -20.89
N ASP A 122 -8.01 -3.56 -21.71
CA ASP A 122 -8.13 -4.96 -21.26
C ASP A 122 -6.92 -5.38 -20.42
N ARG A 123 -5.71 -5.17 -20.94
CA ARG A 123 -4.49 -5.52 -20.21
C ARG A 123 -4.25 -4.62 -19.00
N ALA A 124 -4.55 -3.32 -19.13
CA ALA A 124 -4.32 -2.35 -18.06
C ALA A 124 -5.24 -2.56 -16.85
N THR A 125 -6.47 -3.03 -17.04
CA THR A 125 -7.40 -3.33 -15.93
C THR A 125 -6.99 -4.55 -15.12
N ARG A 126 -6.30 -5.51 -15.74
CA ARG A 126 -5.77 -6.72 -15.09
C ARG A 126 -4.53 -6.46 -14.22
N LEU A 127 -3.88 -5.29 -14.37
CA LEU A 127 -2.77 -4.88 -13.51
C LEU A 127 -3.21 -4.73 -12.06
N ARG A 128 -2.42 -5.29 -11.13
CA ARG A 128 -2.58 -5.00 -9.70
C ARG A 128 -2.00 -3.62 -9.40
N MET A 129 -2.83 -2.60 -9.62
CA MET A 129 -2.44 -1.20 -9.41
C MET A 129 -3.39 -0.52 -8.41
N GLY A 130 -2.83 0.15 -7.40
CA GLY A 130 -3.64 0.81 -6.39
C GLY A 130 -2.83 1.51 -5.31
N THR A 131 -3.48 1.74 -4.17
CA THR A 131 -2.81 2.31 -3.01
C THR A 131 -2.28 1.23 -2.06
N PHE A 132 -1.32 1.59 -1.22
CA PHE A 132 -0.86 0.71 -0.13
C PHE A 132 -2.03 0.22 0.74
N HIS A 133 -2.94 1.10 1.14
CA HIS A 133 -4.11 0.75 1.93
C HIS A 133 -5.06 -0.19 1.17
N GLY A 134 -5.33 0.10 -0.11
CA GLY A 134 -6.17 -0.76 -0.94
C GLY A 134 -5.60 -2.16 -1.10
N TYR A 135 -4.28 -2.27 -1.30
CA TYR A 135 -3.60 -3.55 -1.38
C TYR A 135 -3.55 -4.28 -0.03
N GLY A 136 -3.24 -3.58 1.06
CA GLY A 136 -3.30 -4.16 2.41
C GLY A 136 -4.68 -4.73 2.74
N ARG A 137 -5.74 -4.01 2.38
CA ARG A 137 -7.13 -4.49 2.52
C ARG A 137 -7.39 -5.75 1.69
N SER A 138 -6.92 -5.81 0.45
CA SER A 138 -7.14 -7.00 -0.39
C SER A 138 -6.43 -8.23 0.15
N LEU A 139 -5.26 -8.06 0.79
CA LEU A 139 -4.57 -9.13 1.50
C LEU A 139 -5.37 -9.59 2.73
N LEU A 140 -5.91 -8.67 3.53
CA LEU A 140 -6.74 -9.01 4.70
C LEU A 140 -8.02 -9.74 4.31
N ILE A 141 -8.68 -9.32 3.24
CA ILE A 141 -9.86 -10.02 2.71
C ILE A 141 -9.50 -11.45 2.28
N ARG A 142 -8.31 -11.64 1.71
CA ARG A 142 -7.89 -12.94 1.15
C ARG A 142 -7.29 -13.90 2.16
N PHE A 143 -6.62 -13.38 3.18
CA PHE A 143 -5.77 -14.16 4.09
C PHE A 143 -5.97 -13.83 5.58
N GLY A 144 -6.95 -13.00 5.92
CA GLY A 144 -7.19 -12.57 7.31
C GLY A 144 -7.56 -13.74 8.23
N ASP A 145 -8.28 -14.72 7.72
CA ASP A 145 -8.62 -15.97 8.40
C ASP A 145 -7.39 -16.67 9.02
N ARG A 146 -6.26 -16.65 8.31
CA ARG A 146 -5.00 -17.29 8.73
C ARG A 146 -4.33 -16.62 9.93
N ILE A 147 -4.71 -15.38 10.25
CA ILE A 147 -4.20 -14.63 11.39
C ILE A 147 -5.30 -14.37 12.44
N GLY A 148 -6.39 -15.14 12.39
CA GLY A 148 -7.51 -15.03 13.33
C GLY A 148 -8.40 -13.81 13.12
N PHE A 149 -8.28 -13.11 11.97
CA PHE A 149 -9.24 -12.07 11.64
C PHE A 149 -10.58 -12.71 11.25
N PRO A 150 -11.72 -12.17 11.74
CA PRO A 150 -13.03 -12.64 11.32
C PRO A 150 -13.22 -12.39 9.81
N GLU A 151 -13.94 -13.32 9.15
CA GLU A 151 -14.27 -13.22 7.72
C GLU A 151 -14.94 -11.87 7.38
N GLN A 152 -15.76 -11.36 8.30
CA GLN A 152 -16.40 -10.05 8.20
C GLN A 152 -15.69 -9.04 9.13
N HIS A 153 -14.53 -8.54 8.71
CA HIS A 153 -13.88 -7.43 9.38
C HIS A 153 -14.34 -6.09 8.79
N ARG A 154 -14.74 -5.16 9.66
CA ARG A 154 -15.09 -3.80 9.28
C ARG A 154 -13.87 -2.90 9.38
N LEU A 155 -13.67 -2.05 8.36
CA LEU A 155 -12.74 -0.95 8.47
C LEU A 155 -13.34 0.11 9.39
N MET A 156 -12.54 0.54 10.35
CA MET A 156 -12.90 1.61 11.25
C MET A 156 -12.33 2.92 10.73
N ASP A 157 -13.20 3.92 10.55
CA ASP A 157 -12.76 5.26 10.18
C ASP A 157 -12.23 6.03 11.40
N SER A 158 -11.61 7.19 11.14
CA SER A 158 -11.02 8.02 12.19
C SER A 158 -12.05 8.59 13.18
N ALA A 159 -13.32 8.72 12.81
CA ALA A 159 -14.37 9.20 13.71
C ALA A 159 -14.85 8.08 14.64
N GLN A 160 -15.03 6.88 14.10
CA GLN A 160 -15.32 5.66 14.84
C GLN A 160 -14.20 5.31 15.81
N TYR A 161 -12.94 5.38 15.37
CA TYR A 161 -11.77 5.19 16.24
C TYR A 161 -11.77 6.18 17.42
N ARG A 162 -12.00 7.48 17.14
CA ARG A 162 -12.09 8.51 18.18
C ARG A 162 -13.25 8.28 19.15
N ARG A 163 -14.39 7.78 18.66
CA ARG A 163 -15.54 7.44 19.50
C ARG A 163 -15.24 6.26 20.41
N LEU A 164 -14.64 5.19 19.87
CA LEU A 164 -14.23 4.02 20.62
C LEU A 164 -13.23 4.41 21.72
N LEU A 165 -12.19 5.16 21.36
CA LEU A 165 -11.16 5.60 22.29
C LEU A 165 -11.75 6.44 23.43
N ARG A 166 -12.66 7.38 23.13
CA ARG A 166 -13.36 8.14 24.16
C ARG A 166 -14.19 7.26 25.08
N GLY A 167 -14.92 6.27 24.53
CA GLY A 167 -15.67 5.31 25.32
C GLY A 167 -14.79 4.60 26.34
N LEU A 168 -13.67 4.03 25.88
CA LEU A 168 -12.70 3.34 26.72
C LEU A 168 -12.09 4.25 27.80
N ILE A 169 -11.79 5.50 27.46
CA ILE A 169 -11.28 6.49 28.41
C ILE A 169 -12.26 6.72 29.58
N TYR A 170 -13.55 6.89 29.28
CA TYR A 170 -14.56 7.13 30.31
C TYR A 170 -14.87 5.86 31.11
N GLU A 171 -15.02 4.72 30.43
CA GLU A 171 -15.33 3.43 31.06
C GLU A 171 -14.24 3.01 32.05
N HIS A 172 -12.97 3.20 31.69
CA HIS A 172 -11.83 2.85 32.55
C HIS A 172 -11.30 4.00 33.39
N ASN A 173 -11.99 5.15 33.41
CA ASN A 173 -11.65 6.31 34.22
C ASN A 173 -10.18 6.76 34.11
N LEU A 174 -9.60 6.70 32.91
CA LEU A 174 -8.16 6.84 32.67
C LEU A 174 -7.62 8.27 32.92
N PHE A 175 -8.47 9.24 33.28
CA PHE A 175 -8.10 10.63 33.58
C PHE A 175 -8.60 11.15 34.94
N ALA A 176 -9.13 10.31 35.84
CA ALA A 176 -9.63 10.80 37.13
C ALA A 176 -8.57 11.44 38.03
N ASP A 177 -7.28 11.15 37.81
CA ASP A 177 -6.23 11.49 38.78
C ASP A 177 -5.50 12.84 38.53
N ARG A 178 -6.09 13.75 37.75
CA ARG A 178 -5.54 15.12 37.58
C ARG A 178 -6.33 16.22 38.29
N ALA A 179 -7.33 15.87 39.10
CA ALA A 179 -8.13 16.83 39.85
C ALA A 179 -7.62 17.11 41.29
N GLY A 180 -6.34 16.84 41.59
CA GLY A 180 -5.77 16.88 42.94
C GLY A 180 -4.53 17.76 43.13
N VAL A 181 -4.28 18.75 42.28
CA VAL A 181 -3.25 19.77 42.54
C VAL A 181 -3.91 21.14 42.46
N GLY A 182 -4.64 21.47 43.51
CA GLY A 182 -5.07 22.83 43.87
C GLY A 182 -4.34 23.26 45.12
#